data_AF-A0A0D2SF72-F1
#
_entry.id   AF-A0A0D2SF72-F1
#
_cell.length_a   1.000
_cell.length_b   1.000
_cell.length_c   1.000
_cell.angle_alpha   90.00
_cell.angle_beta   90.00
_cell.angle_gamma   90.00
#
_symmetry.space_group_name_H-M   'P 1'
#
loop_
_entity.id
_entity.type
_entity.pdbx_description
1 polymer ?
#
loop_
_entity_poly.entity_id
_entity_poly.type
_entity_poly.pdbx_seq_one_letter_code
_entity_poly.pdbx_strand_id
1 'polypeptide(L)'
;MADLMGTKDYENGLNFLEELTENGHRIQEQVLEEILLRNAGTEYLTRFLHGRTDKQLFKNNVPIVTYEDIKPYIDRIANGETSNILLADPISEFIQSSGTSGGQPKLIPMTAENFEKKTLELTLVDPVVKKYFDGLEKGKTMSLFFVKKGSETPSGLTVRTLSLCYFMSDSFKKSAPKICTSPIETILCLDHRQSMYCQLLTGLLQRDHVVSISSIFGSVLARSIKFLEDHWNELCSNIRTGCLSDWITDPGCRNAVSSILTRPNPELADTIEHICGNESWEGIIKKLWPAAKYINSVITGTMSLYISLLDFYGGGTPLVSPSYGSSESTFGINLNPLSNPYDVSYTFLPNMAYFEFLPVDKDGEEKARESNLDGVSSQRSLEMTNANGNVEPVDFANVELGQYYEVVVTTFTGLYR
;
A
#
# COMPACT_ATOMS: atom_id res chain seq x y z
N MET A 1 -13.12 -15.81 -3.73
CA MET A 1 -14.15 -14.78 -3.99
C MET A 1 -13.51 -13.56 -4.64
N ALA A 2 -12.88 -13.73 -5.80
CA ALA A 2 -12.25 -12.64 -6.56
C ALA A 2 -12.65 -12.76 -8.04
N ASP A 3 -13.90 -13.14 -8.28
CA ASP A 3 -14.48 -13.31 -9.61
C ASP A 3 -15.61 -12.29 -9.73
N LEU A 4 -15.46 -11.37 -10.69
CA LEU A 4 -16.46 -10.44 -11.22
C LEU A 4 -17.44 -9.85 -10.19
N MET A 5 -17.09 -8.67 -9.67
CA MET A 5 -17.98 -7.83 -8.87
C MET A 5 -19.30 -7.56 -9.60
N GLY A 6 -20.35 -8.29 -9.20
CA GLY A 6 -21.72 -7.97 -9.57
C GLY A 6 -22.23 -6.78 -8.75
N THR A 7 -23.38 -6.23 -9.12
CA THR A 7 -24.11 -5.21 -8.34
C THR A 7 -24.38 -5.64 -6.89
N LYS A 8 -24.52 -6.96 -6.66
CA LYS A 8 -24.70 -7.54 -5.32
C LYS A 8 -23.46 -7.41 -4.43
N ASP A 9 -22.25 -7.48 -5.01
CA ASP A 9 -21.00 -7.37 -4.25
C ASP A 9 -20.66 -5.93 -3.89
N TYR A 10 -21.13 -4.96 -4.69
CA TYR A 10 -21.01 -3.52 -4.41
C TYR A 10 -21.80 -3.10 -3.16
N GLU A 11 -23.09 -3.46 -3.10
CA GLU A 11 -23.95 -3.17 -1.94
C GLU A 11 -23.45 -3.91 -0.70
N ASN A 12 -23.01 -5.16 -0.85
CA ASN A 12 -22.41 -5.92 0.24
C ASN A 12 -21.14 -5.24 0.79
N GLY A 13 -20.28 -4.70 -0.09
CA GLY A 13 -19.06 -4.01 0.33
C GLY A 13 -19.33 -2.74 1.13
N LEU A 14 -20.29 -1.91 0.71
CA LEU A 14 -20.68 -0.71 1.46
C LEU A 14 -21.36 -1.05 2.78
N ASN A 15 -22.29 -2.01 2.80
CA ASN A 15 -22.94 -2.45 4.02
C ASN A 15 -21.93 -3.03 5.03
N PHE A 16 -20.92 -3.74 4.55
CA PHE A 16 -19.84 -4.23 5.39
C PHE A 16 -19.02 -3.09 6.01
N LEU A 17 -18.72 -2.03 5.24
CA LEU A 17 -18.04 -0.84 5.78
C LEU A 17 -18.88 -0.10 6.83
N GLU A 18 -20.19 0.01 6.63
CA GLU A 18 -21.11 0.55 7.64
C GLU A 18 -21.09 -0.31 8.91
N GLU A 19 -21.20 -1.64 8.78
CA GLU A 19 -21.13 -2.56 9.94
C GLU A 19 -19.83 -2.41 10.72
N LEU A 20 -18.69 -2.33 10.01
CA LEU A 20 -17.37 -2.14 10.61
C LEU A 20 -17.30 -0.82 11.38
N THR A 21 -17.79 0.28 10.80
CA THR A 21 -17.67 1.62 11.39
C THR A 21 -18.67 1.85 12.54
N GLU A 22 -19.89 1.32 12.46
CA GLU A 22 -20.87 1.38 13.55
C GLU A 22 -20.46 0.56 14.77
N ASN A 23 -19.81 -0.60 14.55
CA ASN A 23 -19.47 -1.54 15.61
C ASN A 23 -17.99 -1.49 16.02
N GLY A 24 -17.24 -0.46 15.62
CA GLY A 24 -15.77 -0.48 15.70
C GLY A 24 -15.20 -0.78 17.09
N HIS A 25 -15.79 -0.22 18.16
CA HIS A 25 -15.37 -0.53 19.54
C HIS A 25 -15.52 -2.02 19.88
N ARG A 26 -16.70 -2.59 19.62
CA ARG A 26 -17.00 -4.00 19.88
C ARG A 26 -16.09 -4.92 19.07
N ILE A 27 -15.84 -4.57 17.81
CA ILE A 27 -14.96 -5.33 16.92
C ILE A 27 -13.52 -5.31 17.44
N GLN A 28 -13.03 -4.16 17.93
CA GLN A 28 -11.69 -4.07 18.52
C GLN A 28 -11.51 -4.97 19.75
N GLU A 29 -12.52 -5.06 20.62
CA GLU A 29 -12.49 -5.98 21.76
C GLU A 29 -12.43 -7.45 21.30
N GLN A 30 -13.24 -7.81 20.30
CA GLN A 30 -13.25 -9.16 19.71
C GLN A 30 -11.93 -9.51 19.03
N VAL A 31 -11.36 -8.58 18.28
CA VAL A 31 -10.06 -8.76 17.60
C VAL A 31 -8.95 -9.00 18.62
N LEU A 32 -8.89 -8.20 19.69
CA LEU A 32 -7.88 -8.42 20.73
C LEU A 32 -8.09 -9.77 21.44
N GLU A 33 -9.32 -10.08 21.82
CA GLU A 33 -9.64 -11.37 22.45
C GLU A 33 -9.18 -12.52 21.57
N GLU A 34 -9.51 -12.50 20.28
CA GLU A 34 -9.12 -13.53 19.31
C GLU A 34 -7.59 -13.66 19.18
N ILE A 35 -6.88 -12.53 19.01
CA ILE A 35 -5.41 -12.52 18.91
C ILE A 35 -4.78 -13.14 20.16
N LEU A 36 -5.25 -12.76 21.35
CA LEU A 36 -4.71 -13.26 22.60
C LEU A 36 -5.05 -14.74 22.82
N LEU A 37 -6.27 -15.18 22.51
CA LEU A 37 -6.70 -16.58 22.64
C LEU A 37 -5.87 -17.49 21.74
N ARG A 38 -5.68 -17.08 20.49
CA ARG A 38 -4.90 -17.83 19.50
C ARG A 38 -3.43 -17.93 19.88
N ASN A 39 -2.87 -16.88 20.47
CA ASN A 39 -1.43 -16.77 20.75
C ASN A 39 -1.04 -16.91 22.22
N ALA A 40 -1.98 -17.28 23.10
CA ALA A 40 -1.79 -17.32 24.55
C ALA A 40 -0.59 -18.19 24.99
N GLY A 41 -0.28 -19.24 24.22
CA GLY A 41 0.82 -20.18 24.48
C GLY A 41 2.14 -19.85 23.78
N THR A 42 2.23 -18.72 23.08
CA THR A 42 3.48 -18.30 22.42
C THR A 42 4.53 -17.92 23.45
N GLU A 43 5.81 -18.07 23.11
CA GLU A 43 6.92 -17.74 24.00
C GLU A 43 6.86 -16.27 24.44
N TYR A 44 6.51 -15.35 23.53
CA TYR A 44 6.42 -13.93 23.81
C TYR A 44 5.30 -13.60 24.79
N LEU A 45 4.04 -13.98 24.50
CA LEU A 45 2.91 -13.63 25.37
C LEU A 45 2.94 -14.37 26.71
N THR A 46 3.48 -15.59 26.76
CA THR A 46 3.59 -16.35 28.02
C THR A 46 4.39 -15.59 29.07
N ARG A 47 5.41 -14.83 28.66
CA ARG A 47 6.26 -14.01 29.57
C ARG A 47 5.49 -12.90 30.29
N PHE A 48 4.38 -12.45 29.72
CA PHE A 48 3.62 -11.29 30.24
C PHE A 48 2.24 -11.68 30.78
N LEU A 49 1.60 -12.68 30.17
CA LEU A 49 0.20 -13.01 30.42
C LEU A 49 -0.02 -14.42 30.98
N HIS A 50 0.95 -15.32 30.91
CA HIS A 50 0.84 -16.68 31.43
C HIS A 50 -0.47 -17.40 31.00
N GLY A 51 -0.86 -17.25 29.74
CA GLY A 51 -2.07 -17.85 29.17
C GLY A 51 -3.38 -17.08 29.39
N ARG A 52 -3.35 -15.92 30.06
CA ARG A 52 -4.51 -15.04 30.24
C ARG A 52 -4.76 -14.19 28.99
N THR A 53 -6.02 -13.84 28.75
CA THR A 53 -6.46 -13.08 27.56
C THR A 53 -7.22 -11.80 27.92
N ASP A 54 -7.23 -11.42 29.20
CA ASP A 54 -7.95 -10.23 29.67
C ASP A 54 -7.30 -8.93 29.13
N LYS A 55 -8.09 -8.06 28.47
CA LYS A 55 -7.63 -6.78 27.92
C LYS A 55 -6.87 -5.90 28.92
N GLN A 56 -7.34 -5.82 30.17
CA GLN A 56 -6.67 -5.00 31.18
C GLN A 56 -5.31 -5.58 31.59
N LEU A 57 -5.17 -6.90 31.66
CA LEU A 57 -3.88 -7.55 31.91
C LEU A 57 -2.94 -7.34 30.72
N PHE A 58 -3.46 -7.45 29.49
CA PHE A 58 -2.70 -7.12 28.28
C PHE A 58 -2.10 -5.73 28.35
N LYS A 59 -2.93 -4.71 28.60
CA LYS A 59 -2.48 -3.32 28.70
C LYS A 59 -1.48 -3.06 29.84
N ASN A 60 -1.64 -3.74 30.97
CA ASN A 60 -0.79 -3.54 32.14
C ASN A 60 0.56 -4.25 32.02
N ASN A 61 0.60 -5.42 31.37
CA ASN A 61 1.76 -6.32 31.42
C ASN A 61 2.54 -6.39 30.11
N VAL A 62 1.89 -6.23 28.94
CA VAL A 62 2.57 -6.29 27.66
C VAL A 62 3.16 -4.90 27.35
N PRO A 63 4.48 -4.78 27.17
CA PRO A 63 5.12 -3.49 26.91
C PRO A 63 4.78 -3.00 25.50
N ILE A 64 4.79 -1.67 25.32
CA ILE A 64 4.84 -1.05 23.99
C ILE A 64 6.28 -1.17 23.50
N VAL A 65 6.46 -1.66 22.27
CA VAL A 65 7.76 -2.03 21.72
C VAL A 65 8.01 -1.42 20.36
N THR A 66 9.29 -1.33 20.01
CA THR A 66 9.76 -1.00 18.67
C THR A 66 10.20 -2.26 17.93
N TYR A 67 10.55 -2.12 16.66
CA TYR A 67 11.03 -3.25 15.86
C TYR A 67 12.31 -3.85 16.48
N GLU A 68 13.17 -3.01 17.05
CA GLU A 68 14.44 -3.36 17.65
C GLU A 68 14.26 -4.33 18.83
N ASP A 69 13.19 -4.17 19.62
CA ASP A 69 12.86 -5.03 20.76
C ASP A 69 12.39 -6.41 20.32
N ILE A 70 11.68 -6.50 19.19
CA ILE A 70 11.16 -7.77 18.66
C ILE A 70 12.11 -8.45 17.65
N LYS A 71 13.10 -7.73 17.13
CA LYS A 71 14.07 -8.22 16.16
C LYS A 71 14.74 -9.54 16.60
N PRO A 72 15.15 -9.74 17.87
CA PRO A 72 15.77 -11.00 18.28
C PRO A 72 14.86 -12.22 18.07
N TYR A 73 13.55 -12.07 18.23
CA TYR A 73 12.58 -13.16 17.99
C TYR A 73 12.41 -13.42 16.49
N ILE A 74 12.33 -12.36 15.69
CA ILE A 74 12.25 -12.45 14.22
C ILE A 74 13.50 -13.14 13.66
N ASP A 75 14.69 -12.77 14.14
CA ASP A 75 15.96 -13.38 13.72
C ASP A 75 16.00 -14.88 14.05
N ARG A 76 15.51 -15.30 15.22
CA ARG A 76 15.42 -16.72 15.60
C ARG A 76 14.54 -17.52 14.63
N ILE A 77 13.38 -16.98 14.27
CA ILE A 77 12.46 -17.60 13.31
C ILE A 77 13.11 -17.65 11.90
N ALA A 78 13.73 -16.55 11.47
CA ALA A 78 14.45 -16.48 10.20
C ALA A 78 15.61 -17.49 10.11
N ASN A 79 16.20 -17.87 11.25
CA ASN A 79 17.24 -18.89 11.35
C ASN A 79 16.72 -20.32 11.59
N GLY A 80 15.40 -20.52 11.66
CA GLY A 80 14.77 -21.85 11.63
C GLY A 80 14.13 -22.30 12.93
N GLU A 81 14.09 -21.45 13.97
CA GLU A 81 13.21 -21.72 15.10
C GLU A 81 11.73 -21.59 14.69
N THR A 82 10.85 -22.24 15.47
CA THR A 82 9.43 -22.29 15.15
C THR A 82 8.76 -20.93 15.36
N SER A 83 7.68 -20.67 14.62
CA SER A 83 6.92 -19.42 14.74
C SER A 83 6.31 -19.21 16.12
N ASN A 84 6.09 -20.28 16.90
CA ASN A 84 5.54 -20.29 18.28
C ASN A 84 6.27 -19.35 19.26
N ILE A 85 7.41 -18.79 18.86
CA ILE A 85 8.06 -17.68 19.54
C ILE A 85 7.12 -16.45 19.61
N LEU A 86 6.57 -16.02 18.46
CA LEU A 86 5.71 -14.84 18.33
C LEU A 86 4.25 -15.18 18.00
N LEU A 87 4.03 -16.28 17.30
CA LEU A 87 2.77 -16.60 16.62
C LEU A 87 2.51 -18.11 16.66
N ALA A 88 1.32 -18.53 17.07
CA ALA A 88 0.97 -19.95 17.15
C ALA A 88 0.89 -20.63 15.77
N ASP A 89 0.49 -19.88 14.74
CA ASP A 89 0.45 -20.37 13.36
C ASP A 89 1.82 -20.33 12.69
N PRO A 90 2.08 -21.23 11.72
CA PRO A 90 3.29 -21.18 10.92
C PRO A 90 3.35 -19.88 10.11
N ILE A 91 4.48 -19.20 10.21
CA ILE A 91 4.80 -18.06 9.34
C ILE A 91 5.09 -18.64 7.95
N SER A 92 4.33 -18.17 6.94
CA SER A 92 4.53 -18.59 5.56
C SER A 92 5.67 -17.83 4.89
N GLU A 93 5.86 -16.57 5.27
CA GLU A 93 6.88 -15.69 4.69
C GLU A 93 7.09 -14.42 5.52
N PHE A 94 8.14 -13.66 5.18
CA PHE A 94 8.37 -12.33 5.70
C PHE A 94 8.10 -11.24 4.66
N ILE A 95 7.34 -10.23 5.08
CA ILE A 95 7.22 -8.99 4.34
C ILE A 95 8.39 -8.07 4.66
N GLN A 96 9.10 -7.66 3.62
CA GLN A 96 10.13 -6.66 3.70
C GLN A 96 9.51 -5.25 3.70
N SER A 97 9.65 -4.52 4.81
CA SER A 97 9.21 -3.12 4.95
C SER A 97 10.14 -2.15 4.20
N SER A 98 9.60 -1.00 3.79
CA SER A 98 10.41 0.12 3.31
C SER A 98 11.17 0.82 4.43
N GLY A 99 10.70 0.72 5.67
CA GLY A 99 11.40 1.19 6.86
C GLY A 99 12.60 0.30 7.20
N THR A 100 13.69 0.92 7.66
CA THR A 100 14.94 0.22 7.99
C THR A 100 15.27 0.31 9.48
N SER A 101 15.85 -0.77 10.03
CA SER A 101 16.47 -0.83 11.36
C SER A 101 17.94 -1.21 11.17
N GLY A 102 18.87 -0.38 11.64
CA GLY A 102 20.31 -0.62 11.45
C GLY A 102 20.74 -0.69 9.98
N GLY A 103 20.06 0.04 9.10
CA GLY A 103 20.33 0.05 7.65
C GLY A 103 19.76 -1.15 6.88
N GLN A 104 19.12 -2.11 7.56
CA GLN A 104 18.45 -3.25 6.93
C GLN A 104 16.92 -3.09 6.97
N PRO A 105 16.22 -3.48 5.90
CA PRO A 105 14.76 -3.51 5.89
C PRO A 105 14.17 -4.36 7.03
N LYS A 106 13.10 -3.88 7.66
CA LYS A 106 12.38 -4.64 8.70
C LYS A 106 11.68 -5.85 8.08
N LEU A 107 11.76 -7.01 8.74
CA LEU A 107 11.11 -8.26 8.35
C LEU A 107 9.84 -8.45 9.17
N ILE A 108 8.68 -8.40 8.52
CA ILE A 108 7.39 -8.49 9.18
C ILE A 108 6.80 -9.89 8.94
N PRO A 109 6.46 -10.65 10.00
CA PRO A 109 5.85 -11.97 9.85
C PRO A 109 4.53 -11.91 9.08
N MET A 110 4.29 -12.88 8.20
CA MET A 110 3.02 -13.04 7.51
C MET A 110 2.59 -14.51 7.45
N THR A 111 1.29 -14.73 7.63
CA THR A 111 0.62 -16.01 7.40
C THR A 111 -0.22 -15.97 6.13
N ALA A 112 -0.59 -17.14 5.60
CA ALA A 112 -1.48 -17.24 4.45
C ALA A 112 -2.84 -16.57 4.72
N GLU A 113 -3.41 -16.78 5.91
CA GLU A 113 -4.68 -16.17 6.33
C GLU A 113 -4.60 -14.65 6.39
N ASN A 114 -3.53 -14.10 6.98
CA ASN A 114 -3.33 -12.65 7.04
C ASN A 114 -3.14 -12.04 5.65
N PHE A 115 -2.49 -12.75 4.72
CA PHE A 115 -2.36 -12.32 3.34
C PHE A 115 -3.72 -12.30 2.61
N GLU A 116 -4.57 -13.30 2.82
CA GLU A 116 -5.93 -13.33 2.26
C GLU A 116 -6.77 -12.17 2.79
N LYS A 117 -6.69 -11.89 4.09
CA LYS A 117 -7.35 -10.75 4.74
C LYS A 117 -6.93 -9.43 4.09
N LYS A 118 -5.61 -9.15 4.06
CA LYS A 118 -5.04 -7.94 3.41
C LYS A 118 -5.47 -7.82 1.94
N THR A 119 -5.56 -8.92 1.22
CA THR A 119 -5.99 -8.95 -0.18
C THR A 119 -7.48 -8.57 -0.31
N LEU A 120 -8.33 -9.06 0.58
CA LEU A 120 -9.76 -8.74 0.60
C LEU A 120 -9.98 -7.25 0.90
N GLU A 121 -9.23 -6.64 1.81
CA GLU A 121 -9.37 -5.21 2.11
C GLU A 121 -9.06 -4.30 0.93
N LEU A 122 -8.07 -4.66 0.11
CA LEU A 122 -7.76 -3.89 -1.10
C LEU A 122 -8.98 -3.77 -2.01
N THR A 123 -9.91 -4.73 -1.95
CA THR A 123 -11.18 -4.70 -2.69
C THR A 123 -12.24 -3.80 -2.06
N LEU A 124 -12.12 -3.42 -0.78
CA LEU A 124 -13.07 -2.51 -0.10
C LEU A 124 -12.96 -1.06 -0.59
N VAL A 125 -11.84 -0.72 -1.23
CA VAL A 125 -11.66 0.58 -1.89
C VAL A 125 -12.59 0.71 -3.11
N ASP A 126 -12.77 -0.38 -3.86
CA ASP A 126 -13.53 -0.37 -5.12
C ASP A 126 -14.98 0.10 -4.97
N PRO A 127 -15.81 -0.37 -4.00
CA PRO A 127 -17.16 0.13 -3.83
C PRO A 127 -17.18 1.61 -3.43
N VAL A 128 -16.22 2.08 -2.65
CA VAL A 128 -16.12 3.51 -2.31
C VAL A 128 -15.85 4.32 -3.57
N VAL A 129 -14.86 3.95 -4.37
CA VAL A 129 -14.50 4.68 -5.60
C VAL A 129 -15.65 4.66 -6.62
N LYS A 130 -16.31 3.52 -6.81
CA LYS A 130 -17.46 3.38 -7.72
C LYS A 130 -18.67 4.25 -7.35
N LYS A 131 -18.79 4.69 -6.09
CA LYS A 131 -19.81 5.66 -5.66
C LYS A 131 -19.59 7.06 -6.26
N TYR A 132 -18.35 7.41 -6.57
CA TYR A 132 -17.96 8.74 -7.05
C TYR A 132 -17.66 8.77 -8.56
N PHE A 133 -17.31 7.63 -9.14
CA PHE A 133 -16.93 7.51 -10.54
C PHE A 133 -17.73 6.39 -11.22
N ASP A 134 -18.65 6.78 -12.09
CA ASP A 134 -19.41 5.83 -12.92
C ASP A 134 -18.54 5.23 -14.02
N GLY A 135 -18.92 4.11 -14.63
CA GLY A 135 -18.35 3.64 -15.89
C GLY A 135 -16.93 3.10 -15.82
N LEU A 136 -16.40 2.83 -14.62
CA LEU A 136 -15.05 2.28 -14.42
C LEU A 136 -14.94 0.84 -14.94
N GLU A 137 -16.03 0.09 -14.88
CA GLU A 137 -16.14 -1.29 -15.36
C GLU A 137 -16.01 -1.45 -16.88
N LYS A 138 -16.10 -0.35 -17.64
CA LYS A 138 -16.00 -0.34 -19.10
C LYS A 138 -14.58 -0.11 -19.61
N GLY A 139 -13.64 0.18 -18.73
CA GLY A 139 -12.26 0.48 -19.10
C GLY A 139 -11.23 -0.29 -18.27
N LYS A 140 -9.99 0.15 -18.41
CA LYS A 140 -8.81 -0.40 -17.75
C LYS A 140 -8.10 0.68 -16.94
N THR A 141 -7.38 0.24 -15.93
CA THR A 141 -6.44 1.05 -15.16
C THR A 141 -5.06 0.98 -15.82
N MET A 142 -4.45 2.13 -16.11
CA MET A 142 -3.04 2.18 -16.45
C MET A 142 -2.22 2.10 -15.17
N SER A 143 -1.72 0.90 -14.87
CA SER A 143 -0.95 0.62 -13.67
C SER A 143 0.55 0.76 -13.94
N LEU A 144 1.23 1.58 -13.13
CA LEU A 144 2.68 1.77 -13.12
C LEU A 144 3.25 1.12 -11.86
N PHE A 145 3.47 -0.19 -11.93
CA PHE A 145 3.90 -1.00 -10.81
C PHE A 145 5.27 -1.60 -11.03
N PHE A 146 6.10 -1.58 -9.99
CA PHE A 146 7.48 -2.02 -10.06
C PHE A 146 7.75 -2.97 -8.90
N VAL A 147 8.49 -4.04 -9.18
CA VAL A 147 8.87 -5.03 -8.17
C VAL A 147 10.35 -4.97 -7.87
N LYS A 148 10.71 -5.45 -6.68
CA LYS A 148 12.08 -5.77 -6.31
C LYS A 148 12.22 -7.28 -6.25
N LYS A 149 13.42 -7.79 -6.51
CA LYS A 149 13.71 -9.23 -6.37
C LYS A 149 13.50 -9.64 -4.92
N GLY A 150 12.77 -10.74 -4.70
CA GLY A 150 12.66 -11.37 -3.39
C GLY A 150 13.98 -12.01 -2.96
N SER A 151 14.05 -12.41 -1.69
CA SER A 151 15.16 -13.16 -1.11
C SER A 151 14.63 -14.26 -0.21
N GLU A 152 15.51 -15.00 0.46
CA GLU A 152 15.16 -16.08 1.38
C GLU A 152 15.95 -15.90 2.67
N THR A 153 15.35 -16.29 3.79
CA THR A 153 16.04 -16.39 5.08
C THR A 153 16.95 -17.62 5.12
N PRO A 154 17.87 -17.73 6.09
CA PRO A 154 18.67 -18.94 6.29
C PRO A 154 17.85 -20.22 6.47
N SER A 155 16.63 -20.11 7.01
CA SER A 155 15.68 -21.24 7.13
C SER A 155 14.89 -21.56 5.86
N GLY A 156 15.07 -20.81 4.79
CA GLY A 156 14.34 -20.98 3.52
C GLY A 156 12.98 -20.28 3.46
N LEU A 157 12.63 -19.43 4.43
CA LEU A 157 11.41 -18.62 4.36
C LEU A 157 11.59 -17.52 3.31
N THR A 158 10.60 -17.37 2.44
CA THR A 158 10.63 -16.30 1.43
C THR A 158 10.53 -14.93 2.08
N VAL A 159 11.27 -13.97 1.53
CA VAL A 159 11.27 -12.56 1.92
C VAL A 159 10.95 -11.71 0.69
N ARG A 160 9.87 -10.94 0.74
CA ARG A 160 9.46 -10.06 -0.38
C ARG A 160 8.62 -8.87 0.09
N THR A 161 8.49 -7.86 -0.75
CA THR A 161 7.58 -6.73 -0.50
C THR A 161 6.12 -7.17 -0.62
N LEU A 162 5.22 -6.56 0.16
CA LEU A 162 3.77 -6.85 0.12
C LEU A 162 3.18 -6.72 -1.30
N SER A 163 3.62 -5.71 -2.06
CA SER A 163 3.22 -5.53 -3.46
C SER A 163 3.59 -6.71 -4.35
N LEU A 164 4.80 -7.26 -4.19
CA LEU A 164 5.22 -8.46 -4.93
C LEU A 164 4.39 -9.69 -4.55
N CYS A 165 4.06 -9.88 -3.25
CA CYS A 165 3.14 -10.95 -2.85
C CYS A 165 1.81 -10.82 -3.58
N TYR A 166 1.24 -9.61 -3.58
CA TYR A 166 -0.04 -9.33 -4.23
C TYR A 166 0.00 -9.58 -5.74
N PHE A 167 1.01 -9.06 -6.45
CA PHE A 167 1.14 -9.27 -7.91
C PHE A 167 1.40 -10.73 -8.28
N MET A 168 2.04 -11.49 -7.40
CA MET A 168 2.29 -12.91 -7.62
C MET A 168 1.10 -13.81 -7.28
N SER A 169 0.07 -13.28 -6.63
CA SER A 169 -1.13 -14.03 -6.26
C SER A 169 -1.93 -14.48 -7.48
N ASP A 170 -2.59 -15.63 -7.37
CA ASP A 170 -3.46 -16.14 -8.43
C ASP A 170 -4.65 -15.21 -8.70
N SER A 171 -5.15 -14.54 -7.67
CA SER A 171 -6.23 -13.57 -7.80
C SER A 171 -5.83 -12.43 -8.73
N PHE A 172 -4.68 -11.80 -8.47
CA PHE A 172 -4.19 -10.70 -9.31
C PHE A 172 -3.83 -11.17 -10.71
N LYS A 173 -3.14 -12.31 -10.85
CA LYS A 173 -2.77 -12.85 -12.18
C LYS A 173 -3.98 -13.13 -13.07
N LYS A 174 -5.08 -13.62 -12.48
CA LYS A 174 -6.34 -13.89 -13.21
C LYS A 174 -7.12 -12.62 -13.57
N SER A 175 -7.07 -11.59 -12.72
CA SER A 175 -7.82 -10.34 -12.94
C SER A 175 -7.05 -9.34 -13.80
N ALA A 176 -5.71 -9.27 -13.68
CA ALA A 176 -4.85 -8.27 -14.30
C ALA A 176 -5.09 -8.07 -15.81
N PRO A 177 -5.23 -9.12 -16.65
CA PRO A 177 -5.48 -8.92 -18.09
C PRO A 177 -6.80 -8.17 -18.41
N LYS A 178 -7.80 -8.29 -17.52
CA LYS A 178 -9.10 -7.64 -17.65
C LYS A 178 -9.06 -6.19 -17.16
N ILE A 179 -8.34 -5.92 -16.07
CA ILE A 179 -8.41 -4.64 -15.35
C ILE A 179 -7.22 -3.70 -15.61
N CYS A 180 -6.06 -4.22 -16.03
CA CYS A 180 -4.84 -3.43 -16.23
C CYS A 180 -4.49 -3.31 -17.72
N THR A 181 -3.89 -2.19 -18.11
CA THR A 181 -3.23 -2.08 -19.43
C THR A 181 -1.91 -2.84 -19.45
N SER A 182 -1.17 -2.79 -18.34
CA SER A 182 0.16 -3.38 -18.16
C SER A 182 0.07 -4.90 -17.98
N PRO A 183 0.68 -5.71 -18.86
CA PRO A 183 0.79 -7.15 -18.67
C PRO A 183 1.56 -7.50 -17.40
N ILE A 184 1.23 -8.64 -16.78
CA ILE A 184 1.88 -9.07 -15.53
C ILE A 184 3.39 -9.26 -15.70
N GLU A 185 3.83 -9.72 -16.87
CA GLU A 185 5.24 -9.91 -17.20
C GLU A 185 6.00 -8.58 -17.18
N THR A 186 5.37 -7.48 -17.60
CA THR A 186 5.99 -6.16 -17.57
C THR A 186 6.10 -5.60 -16.15
N ILE A 187 5.12 -5.91 -15.28
CA ILE A 187 5.13 -5.53 -13.87
C ILE A 187 6.19 -6.32 -13.09
N LEU A 188 6.36 -7.62 -13.41
CA LEU A 188 7.30 -8.51 -12.75
C LEU A 188 8.75 -8.41 -13.30
N CYS A 189 8.97 -7.59 -14.34
CA CYS A 189 10.30 -7.36 -14.88
C CYS A 189 11.21 -6.64 -13.87
N LEU A 190 12.38 -7.24 -13.61
CA LEU A 190 13.34 -6.71 -12.64
C LEU A 190 14.16 -5.53 -13.19
N ASP A 191 14.25 -5.38 -14.51
CA ASP A 191 14.82 -4.19 -15.13
C ASP A 191 13.76 -3.08 -15.15
N HIS A 192 13.91 -2.12 -14.23
CA HIS A 192 12.94 -1.03 -14.06
C HIS A 192 12.83 -0.13 -15.30
N ARG A 193 13.89 -0.03 -16.12
CA ARG A 193 13.85 0.76 -17.35
C ARG A 193 12.99 0.07 -18.40
N GLN A 194 13.20 -1.23 -18.61
CA GLN A 194 12.38 -2.04 -19.53
C GLN A 194 10.94 -2.12 -19.06
N SER A 195 10.72 -2.40 -17.77
CA SER A 195 9.41 -2.42 -17.14
C SER A 195 8.65 -1.12 -17.36
N MET A 196 9.26 0.03 -17.08
CA MET A 196 8.63 1.35 -17.24
C MET A 196 8.27 1.62 -18.70
N TYR A 197 9.19 1.34 -19.63
CA TYR A 197 8.96 1.55 -21.05
C TYR A 197 7.80 0.70 -21.57
N CYS A 198 7.77 -0.60 -21.24
CA CYS A 198 6.71 -1.51 -21.66
C CYS A 198 5.34 -1.17 -21.06
N GLN A 199 5.29 -0.75 -19.78
CA GLN A 199 4.04 -0.33 -19.14
C GLN A 199 3.49 0.95 -19.77
N LEU A 200 4.34 1.95 -20.06
CA LEU A 200 3.92 3.16 -20.76
C LEU A 200 3.46 2.86 -22.20
N LEU A 201 4.20 2.04 -22.94
CA LEU A 201 3.83 1.65 -24.30
C LEU A 201 2.47 0.94 -24.36
N THR A 202 2.23 -0.02 -23.46
CA THR A 202 0.95 -0.73 -23.38
C THR A 202 -0.20 0.17 -22.92
N GLY A 203 0.08 1.17 -22.07
CA GLY A 203 -0.85 2.23 -21.69
C GLY A 203 -1.21 3.18 -22.84
N LEU A 204 -0.25 3.54 -23.70
CA LEU A 204 -0.49 4.36 -24.89
C LEU A 204 -1.27 3.61 -25.97
N LEU A 205 -0.95 2.33 -26.20
CA LEU A 205 -1.67 1.48 -27.17
C LEU A 205 -3.14 1.28 -26.80
N GLN A 206 -3.47 1.33 -25.52
CA GLN A 206 -4.83 1.15 -25.00
C GLN A 206 -5.46 2.47 -24.53
N ARG A 207 -4.95 3.63 -24.97
CA ARG A 207 -5.27 4.94 -24.40
C ARG A 207 -6.76 5.27 -24.26
N ASP A 208 -7.58 4.86 -25.23
CA ASP A 208 -9.01 5.17 -25.26
C ASP A 208 -9.82 4.34 -24.26
N HIS A 209 -9.23 3.25 -23.75
CA HIS A 209 -9.83 2.39 -22.75
C HIS A 209 -9.35 2.72 -21.33
N VAL A 210 -8.42 3.66 -21.14
CA VAL A 210 -7.87 4.00 -19.83
C VAL A 210 -8.85 4.89 -19.07
N VAL A 211 -9.44 4.37 -18.00
CA VAL A 211 -10.40 5.08 -17.15
C VAL A 211 -9.78 5.59 -15.84
N SER A 212 -8.61 5.08 -15.47
CA SER A 212 -7.85 5.55 -14.33
C SER A 212 -6.36 5.28 -14.53
N ILE A 213 -5.52 6.07 -13.86
CA ILE A 213 -4.07 5.86 -13.81
C ILE A 213 -3.70 5.52 -12.39
N SER A 214 -2.89 4.48 -12.18
CA SER A 214 -2.55 4.00 -10.84
C SER A 214 -1.04 3.83 -10.65
N SER A 215 -0.54 4.31 -9.53
CA SER A 215 0.82 4.04 -9.04
C SER A 215 0.81 4.04 -7.52
N ILE A 216 1.71 3.28 -6.88
CA ILE A 216 1.71 3.19 -5.40
C ILE A 216 1.97 4.56 -4.76
N PHE A 217 2.93 5.33 -5.26
CA PHE A 217 3.31 6.64 -4.72
C PHE A 217 3.33 7.72 -5.79
N GLY A 218 2.95 8.95 -5.45
CA GLY A 218 2.89 10.05 -6.41
C GLY A 218 4.24 10.34 -7.09
N SER A 219 5.34 10.10 -6.38
CA SER A 219 6.71 10.19 -6.92
C SER A 219 6.98 9.23 -8.09
N VAL A 220 6.34 8.05 -8.10
CA VAL A 220 6.47 7.06 -9.16
C VAL A 220 5.79 7.58 -10.42
N LEU A 221 4.56 8.09 -10.32
CA LEU A 221 3.86 8.68 -11.45
C LEU A 221 4.61 9.88 -12.02
N ALA A 222 5.11 10.78 -11.17
CA ALA A 222 5.92 11.92 -11.60
C ALA A 222 7.17 11.47 -12.39
N ARG A 223 7.87 10.43 -11.90
CA ARG A 223 9.02 9.84 -12.60
C ARG A 223 8.63 9.19 -13.92
N SER A 224 7.51 8.48 -13.97
CA SER A 224 7.02 7.85 -15.20
C SER A 224 6.64 8.87 -16.26
N ILE A 225 6.04 10.01 -15.88
CA ILE A 225 5.75 11.11 -16.81
C ILE A 225 7.06 11.73 -17.31
N LYS A 226 8.04 11.93 -16.43
CA LYS A 226 9.36 12.41 -16.87
C LYS A 226 10.04 11.44 -17.83
N PHE A 227 9.97 10.14 -17.55
CA PHE A 227 10.50 9.12 -18.44
C PHE A 227 9.81 9.13 -19.81
N LEU A 228 8.50 9.34 -19.84
CA LEU A 228 7.73 9.52 -21.07
C LEU A 228 8.20 10.75 -21.85
N GLU A 229 8.46 11.87 -21.18
CA GLU A 229 9.03 13.09 -21.79
C GLU A 229 10.38 12.81 -22.49
N ASP A 230 11.22 11.97 -21.89
CA ASP A 230 12.53 11.65 -22.44
C ASP A 230 12.47 10.61 -23.60
N HIS A 231 11.42 9.77 -23.66
CA HIS A 231 11.35 8.60 -24.56
C HIS A 231 10.14 8.58 -25.52
N TRP A 232 9.28 9.60 -25.54
CA TRP A 232 8.06 9.58 -26.37
C TRP A 232 8.36 9.40 -27.87
N ASN A 233 9.48 9.94 -28.37
CA ASN A 233 9.91 9.76 -29.77
C ASN A 233 10.08 8.27 -30.13
N GLU A 234 10.72 7.52 -29.23
CA GLU A 234 10.96 6.09 -29.41
C GLU A 234 9.66 5.28 -29.28
N LEU A 235 8.82 5.64 -28.31
CA LEU A 235 7.49 5.03 -28.13
C LEU A 235 6.62 5.23 -29.38
N CYS A 236 6.58 6.44 -29.94
CA CYS A 236 5.89 6.73 -31.19
C CYS A 236 6.47 5.93 -32.36
N SER A 237 7.80 5.78 -32.46
CA SER A 237 8.45 4.95 -33.47
C SER A 237 8.02 3.48 -33.37
N ASN A 238 7.98 2.91 -32.16
CA ASN A 238 7.52 1.54 -31.95
C ASN A 238 6.04 1.36 -32.32
N ILE A 239 5.18 2.32 -31.94
CA ILE A 239 3.75 2.31 -32.31
C ILE A 239 3.59 2.39 -33.83
N ARG A 240 4.34 3.29 -34.49
CA ARG A 240 4.30 3.51 -35.93
C ARG A 240 4.74 2.29 -36.73
N THR A 241 5.81 1.62 -36.29
CA THR A 241 6.39 0.46 -36.99
C THR A 241 5.76 -0.87 -36.57
N GLY A 242 5.08 -0.92 -35.43
CA GLY A 242 4.64 -2.18 -34.83
C GLY A 242 5.80 -3.04 -34.32
N CYS A 243 7.00 -2.46 -34.14
CA CYS A 243 8.20 -3.18 -33.72
C CYS A 243 8.72 -2.64 -32.39
N LEU A 244 8.95 -3.55 -31.44
CA LEU A 244 9.51 -3.21 -30.14
C LEU A 244 11.03 -3.00 -30.23
N SER A 245 11.56 -2.00 -29.54
CA SER A 245 12.99 -1.69 -29.54
C SER A 245 13.87 -2.86 -29.08
N ASP A 246 15.06 -2.99 -29.70
CA ASP A 246 15.97 -4.12 -29.48
C ASP A 246 16.64 -4.13 -28.11
N TRP A 247 16.74 -2.97 -27.45
CA TRP A 247 17.30 -2.88 -26.09
C TRP A 247 16.38 -3.47 -25.02
N ILE A 248 15.12 -3.77 -25.35
CA ILE A 248 14.21 -4.51 -24.48
C ILE A 248 14.55 -5.99 -24.61
N THR A 249 15.46 -6.47 -23.77
CA THR A 249 15.99 -7.83 -23.82
C THR A 249 15.19 -8.83 -22.97
N ASP A 250 14.37 -8.35 -22.03
CA ASP A 250 13.57 -9.22 -21.15
C ASP A 250 12.54 -10.02 -21.97
N PRO A 251 12.61 -11.37 -21.97
CA PRO A 251 11.72 -12.18 -22.78
C PRO A 251 10.23 -12.03 -22.40
N GLY A 252 9.94 -11.84 -21.12
CA GLY A 252 8.58 -11.64 -20.61
C GLY A 252 7.97 -10.37 -21.19
N CYS A 253 8.71 -9.25 -21.09
CA CYS A 253 8.33 -7.97 -21.67
C CYS A 253 8.15 -8.05 -23.18
N ARG A 254 9.13 -8.62 -23.90
CA ARG A 254 9.05 -8.73 -25.37
C ARG A 254 7.83 -9.51 -25.82
N ASN A 255 7.58 -10.68 -25.22
CA ASN A 255 6.46 -11.54 -25.59
C ASN A 255 5.12 -10.88 -25.26
N ALA A 256 4.99 -10.32 -24.05
CA ALA A 256 3.76 -9.68 -23.61
C ALA A 256 3.43 -8.44 -24.45
N VAL A 257 4.40 -7.56 -24.70
CA VAL A 257 4.18 -6.35 -25.51
C VAL A 257 3.92 -6.71 -26.97
N SER A 258 4.63 -7.68 -27.56
CA SER A 258 4.39 -8.10 -28.95
C SER A 258 2.98 -8.70 -29.16
N SER A 259 2.38 -9.27 -28.12
CA SER A 259 0.99 -9.74 -28.17
C SER A 259 -0.05 -8.62 -28.26
N ILE A 260 0.33 -7.39 -27.86
CA ILE A 260 -0.52 -6.19 -27.87
C ILE A 260 -0.17 -5.32 -29.08
N LEU A 261 1.13 -5.08 -29.33
CA LEU A 261 1.67 -4.36 -30.47
C LEU A 261 1.70 -5.28 -31.71
N THR A 262 0.52 -5.62 -32.23
CA THR A 262 0.36 -6.61 -33.30
C THR A 262 0.51 -6.06 -34.70
N ARG A 263 0.36 -4.74 -34.88
CA ARG A 263 0.41 -4.08 -36.19
C ARG A 263 0.94 -2.65 -36.10
N PRO A 264 1.55 -2.14 -37.19
CA PRO A 264 1.86 -0.72 -37.36
C PRO A 264 0.61 0.16 -37.14
N ASN A 265 0.74 1.24 -36.39
CA ASN A 265 -0.32 2.23 -36.19
C ASN A 265 0.21 3.68 -36.30
N PRO A 266 0.46 4.18 -37.53
CA PRO A 266 0.98 5.54 -37.74
C PRO A 266 0.05 6.64 -37.21
N GLU A 267 -1.27 6.48 -37.36
CA GLU A 267 -2.25 7.49 -36.91
C GLU A 267 -2.19 7.73 -35.39
N LEU A 268 -2.07 6.65 -34.61
CA LEU A 268 -1.89 6.75 -33.16
C LEU A 268 -0.54 7.39 -32.81
N ALA A 269 0.54 7.01 -33.51
CA ALA A 269 1.85 7.58 -33.30
C ALA A 269 1.88 9.09 -33.57
N ASP A 270 1.29 9.54 -34.68
CA ASP A 270 1.20 10.95 -35.05
C ASP A 270 0.35 11.75 -34.03
N THR A 271 -0.71 11.14 -33.51
CA THR A 271 -1.54 11.74 -32.46
C THR A 271 -0.74 11.94 -31.16
N ILE A 272 0.01 10.93 -30.72
CA ILE A 272 0.83 11.00 -29.49
C ILE A 272 1.98 11.99 -29.69
N GLU A 273 2.63 11.98 -30.86
CA GLU A 273 3.70 12.91 -31.22
C GLU A 273 3.20 14.36 -31.23
N HIS A 274 2.01 14.63 -31.77
CA HIS A 274 1.42 15.96 -31.70
C HIS A 274 1.14 16.42 -30.27
N ILE A 275 0.73 15.51 -29.39
CA ILE A 275 0.47 15.83 -27.96
C ILE A 275 1.78 16.09 -27.21
N CYS A 276 2.76 15.17 -27.32
CA CYS A 276 4.01 15.21 -26.59
C CYS A 276 5.01 16.26 -27.13
N GLY A 277 4.89 16.63 -28.41
CA GLY A 277 5.72 17.65 -29.05
C GLY A 277 5.41 19.10 -28.64
N ASN A 278 4.40 19.33 -27.80
CA ASN A 278 4.10 20.66 -27.27
C ASN A 278 5.10 21.10 -26.20
N GLU A 279 5.39 22.40 -26.14
CA GLU A 279 6.31 22.98 -25.14
C GLU A 279 5.81 22.80 -23.70
N SER A 280 4.48 22.85 -23.49
CA SER A 280 3.87 22.66 -22.17
C SER A 280 3.21 21.29 -22.04
N TRP A 281 3.63 20.56 -21.00
CA TRP A 281 3.08 19.28 -20.58
C TRP A 281 1.95 19.42 -19.55
N GLU A 282 1.41 20.62 -19.38
CA GLU A 282 0.22 20.85 -18.57
C GLU A 282 -0.96 20.01 -19.09
N GLY A 283 -1.61 19.27 -18.20
CA GLY A 283 -2.72 18.38 -18.53
C GLY A 283 -2.36 17.22 -19.47
N ILE A 284 -1.08 16.84 -19.55
CA ILE A 284 -0.63 15.75 -20.43
C ILE A 284 -1.39 14.44 -20.19
N ILE A 285 -1.74 14.14 -18.94
CA ILE A 285 -2.51 12.93 -18.60
C ILE A 285 -3.86 12.93 -19.31
N LYS A 286 -4.59 14.05 -19.25
CA LYS A 286 -5.90 14.18 -19.88
C LYS A 286 -5.82 14.21 -21.40
N LYS A 287 -4.71 14.72 -21.97
CA LYS A 287 -4.48 14.72 -23.43
C LYS A 287 -4.17 13.30 -23.94
N LEU A 288 -3.28 12.58 -23.25
CA LEU A 288 -2.88 11.23 -23.64
C LEU A 288 -3.96 10.19 -23.32
N TRP A 289 -4.63 10.30 -22.19
CA TRP A 289 -5.67 9.37 -21.71
C TRP A 289 -6.97 10.13 -21.46
N PRO A 290 -7.73 10.49 -22.51
CA PRO A 290 -8.88 11.38 -22.40
C PRO A 290 -10.07 10.80 -21.63
N ALA A 291 -10.14 9.46 -21.51
CA ALA A 291 -11.17 8.77 -20.74
C ALA A 291 -10.81 8.63 -19.25
N ALA A 292 -9.60 9.04 -18.83
CA ALA A 292 -9.14 8.91 -17.45
C ALA A 292 -9.96 9.83 -16.52
N LYS A 293 -10.53 9.24 -15.47
CA LYS A 293 -11.45 9.90 -14.53
C LYS A 293 -10.75 10.36 -13.26
N TYR A 294 -9.69 9.66 -12.86
CA TYR A 294 -8.90 9.98 -11.67
C TYR A 294 -7.52 9.34 -11.73
N ILE A 295 -6.64 9.86 -10.89
CA ILE A 295 -5.28 9.37 -10.65
C ILE A 295 -5.26 8.75 -9.26
N ASN A 296 -5.00 7.45 -9.18
CA ASN A 296 -4.82 6.71 -7.94
C ASN A 296 -3.35 6.73 -7.50
N SER A 297 -3.06 7.37 -6.38
CA SER A 297 -1.74 7.29 -5.76
C SER A 297 -1.71 7.76 -4.31
N VAL A 298 -0.75 7.27 -3.54
CA VAL A 298 -0.45 7.87 -2.23
C VAL A 298 0.19 9.25 -2.46
N ILE A 299 -0.55 10.28 -2.06
CA ILE A 299 -0.19 11.71 -2.15
C ILE A 299 -0.16 12.40 -0.78
N THR A 300 -0.37 11.66 0.31
CA THR A 300 -0.32 12.16 1.68
C THR A 300 1.09 12.01 2.28
N GLY A 301 1.31 12.60 3.47
CA GLY A 301 2.62 12.57 4.14
C GLY A 301 3.70 13.24 3.30
N THR A 302 4.86 12.60 3.16
CA THR A 302 5.98 13.12 2.34
C THR A 302 5.66 13.19 0.84
N MET A 303 4.65 12.46 0.37
CA MET A 303 4.22 12.51 -1.03
C MET A 303 3.41 13.76 -1.38
N SER A 304 3.00 14.55 -0.38
CA SER A 304 2.30 15.83 -0.60
C SER A 304 3.12 16.83 -1.42
N LEU A 305 4.46 16.71 -1.39
CA LEU A 305 5.39 17.47 -2.21
C LEU A 305 5.15 17.32 -3.71
N TYR A 306 4.51 16.23 -4.15
CA TYR A 306 4.22 15.95 -5.55
C TYR A 306 2.82 16.41 -5.98
N ILE A 307 1.96 16.87 -5.06
CA ILE A 307 0.56 17.24 -5.39
C ILE A 307 0.53 18.29 -6.50
N SER A 308 1.25 19.41 -6.35
CA SER A 308 1.26 20.48 -7.36
C SER A 308 1.78 20.02 -8.72
N LEU A 309 2.78 19.14 -8.74
CA LEU A 309 3.34 18.60 -9.98
C LEU A 309 2.36 17.64 -10.66
N LEU A 310 1.70 16.78 -9.89
CA LEU A 310 0.69 15.85 -10.42
C LEU A 310 -0.57 16.57 -10.87
N ASP A 311 -0.96 17.67 -10.21
CA ASP A 311 -2.08 18.50 -10.63
C ASP A 311 -1.77 19.22 -11.96
N PHE A 312 -0.55 19.75 -12.10
CA PHE A 312 -0.04 20.30 -13.36
C PHE A 312 -0.13 19.26 -14.51
N TYR A 313 0.36 18.03 -14.31
CA TYR A 313 0.26 17.00 -15.34
C TYR A 313 -1.17 16.45 -15.52
N GLY A 314 -1.97 16.45 -14.46
CA GLY A 314 -3.33 15.93 -14.41
C GLY A 314 -4.34 16.81 -15.15
N GLY A 315 -4.14 18.13 -15.20
CA GLY A 315 -5.03 19.06 -15.91
C GLY A 315 -6.46 19.05 -15.34
N GLY A 316 -6.57 19.06 -14.00
CA GLY A 316 -7.84 18.96 -13.28
C GLY A 316 -8.38 17.55 -13.11
N THR A 317 -7.58 16.51 -13.41
CA THR A 317 -7.93 15.12 -13.10
C THR A 317 -7.78 14.89 -11.59
N PRO A 318 -8.83 14.45 -10.87
CA PRO A 318 -8.79 14.25 -9.43
C PRO A 318 -7.66 13.31 -8.98
N LEU A 319 -6.90 13.73 -7.96
CA LEU A 319 -5.92 12.89 -7.28
C LEU A 319 -6.60 12.17 -6.11
N VAL A 320 -6.60 10.84 -6.14
CA VAL A 320 -7.26 9.99 -5.16
C VAL A 320 -6.20 9.19 -4.42
N SER A 321 -6.16 9.35 -3.10
CA SER A 321 -5.37 8.50 -2.21
C SER A 321 -6.30 7.55 -1.45
N PRO A 322 -6.39 6.26 -1.85
CA PRO A 322 -7.50 5.40 -1.46
C PRO A 322 -7.32 4.70 -0.10
N SER A 323 -6.09 4.41 0.31
CA SER A 323 -5.84 3.58 1.48
C SER A 323 -4.59 4.01 2.24
N TYR A 324 -4.56 3.64 3.51
CA TYR A 324 -3.46 3.81 4.43
C TYR A 324 -3.10 2.45 5.04
N GLY A 325 -1.84 2.05 4.90
CA GLY A 325 -1.36 0.75 5.35
C GLY A 325 0.16 0.66 5.34
N SER A 326 0.66 -0.42 5.93
CA SER A 326 2.07 -0.75 6.02
C SER A 326 2.31 -2.25 5.85
N SER A 327 3.58 -2.66 5.96
CA SER A 327 3.95 -4.07 5.97
C SER A 327 3.37 -4.81 7.17
N GLU A 328 3.32 -4.15 8.33
CA GLU A 328 2.77 -4.60 9.61
C GLU A 328 1.27 -4.81 9.50
N SER A 329 0.50 -3.79 9.14
CA SER A 329 -0.97 -3.86 9.09
C SER A 329 -1.56 -2.96 8.00
N THR A 330 -2.75 -3.30 7.53
CA THR A 330 -3.60 -2.32 6.84
C THR A 330 -4.33 -1.52 7.91
N PHE A 331 -4.35 -0.20 7.78
CA PHE A 331 -4.96 0.67 8.78
C PHE A 331 -6.36 1.09 8.37
N GLY A 332 -6.50 1.74 7.21
CA GLY A 332 -7.74 2.38 6.85
C GLY A 332 -7.90 2.72 5.37
N ILE A 333 -9.08 3.19 5.01
CA ILE A 333 -9.44 3.61 3.65
C ILE A 333 -9.99 5.03 3.64
N ASN A 334 -9.79 5.73 2.53
CA ASN A 334 -10.36 7.05 2.31
C ASN A 334 -11.82 6.91 1.82
N LEU A 335 -12.78 7.21 2.71
CA LEU A 335 -14.21 7.16 2.39
C LEU A 335 -14.68 8.34 1.53
N ASN A 336 -13.87 9.38 1.37
CA ASN A 336 -14.15 10.56 0.54
C ASN A 336 -13.04 10.81 -0.51
N PRO A 337 -12.98 10.01 -1.58
CA PRO A 337 -11.89 10.04 -2.57
C PRO A 337 -11.77 11.36 -3.32
N LEU A 338 -12.81 12.20 -3.37
CA LEU A 338 -12.80 13.51 -4.01
C LEU A 338 -12.45 14.68 -3.05
N SER A 339 -12.04 14.37 -1.82
CA SER A 339 -11.51 15.38 -0.90
C SER A 339 -10.31 16.11 -1.52
N ASN A 340 -10.07 17.34 -1.06
CA ASN A 340 -8.86 18.07 -1.40
C ASN A 340 -7.64 17.20 -1.05
N PRO A 341 -6.65 17.05 -1.96
CA PRO A 341 -5.42 16.29 -1.71
C PRO A 341 -4.70 16.60 -0.39
N TYR A 342 -4.85 17.81 0.15
CA TYR A 342 -4.25 18.23 1.42
C TYR A 342 -5.10 17.87 2.67
N ASP A 343 -6.37 17.51 2.48
CA ASP A 343 -7.36 17.27 3.55
C ASP A 343 -7.78 15.78 3.63
N VAL A 344 -7.01 14.88 3.01
CA VAL A 344 -7.30 13.45 2.96
C VAL A 344 -7.33 12.86 4.38
N SER A 345 -8.42 12.15 4.69
CA SER A 345 -8.60 11.41 5.94
C SER A 345 -8.83 9.93 5.64
N TYR A 346 -8.25 9.05 6.46
CA TYR A 346 -8.43 7.61 6.35
C TYR A 346 -9.23 7.08 7.54
N THR A 347 -10.34 6.43 7.27
CA THR A 347 -11.15 5.75 8.29
C THR A 347 -10.50 4.40 8.56
N PHE A 348 -10.09 4.18 9.81
CA PHE A 348 -9.49 2.92 10.22
C PHE A 348 -10.52 1.78 10.13
N LEU A 349 -10.06 0.60 9.71
CA LEU A 349 -10.84 -0.61 9.62
C LEU A 349 -10.64 -1.44 10.90
N PRO A 350 -11.60 -1.45 11.84
CA PRO A 350 -11.42 -1.99 13.19
C PRO A 350 -11.26 -3.51 13.25
N ASN A 351 -11.55 -4.23 12.17
CA ASN A 351 -11.34 -5.66 12.09
C ASN A 351 -9.88 -6.04 11.81
N MET A 352 -9.01 -5.08 11.51
CA MET A 352 -7.69 -5.36 10.94
C MET A 352 -6.65 -5.86 11.91
N ALA A 353 -6.48 -5.08 12.95
CA ALA A 353 -5.58 -5.29 14.05
C ALA A 353 -6.22 -4.59 15.25
N TYR A 354 -5.75 -4.91 16.45
CA TYR A 354 -6.11 -4.12 17.61
C TYR A 354 -5.25 -2.85 17.63
N PHE A 355 -5.89 -1.69 17.69
CA PHE A 355 -5.28 -0.37 17.57
C PHE A 355 -5.31 0.38 18.90
N GLU A 356 -4.14 0.87 19.28
CA GLU A 356 -3.91 1.77 20.40
C GLU A 356 -3.27 3.06 19.86
N PHE A 357 -3.45 4.16 20.56
CA PHE A 357 -3.03 5.49 20.10
C PHE A 357 -2.25 6.19 21.20
N LEU A 358 -0.94 6.34 21.02
CA LEU A 358 -0.06 7.01 21.98
C LEU A 358 -0.10 8.52 21.73
N PRO A 359 -0.56 9.36 22.69
CA PRO A 359 -0.63 10.81 22.48
C PRO A 359 0.74 11.43 22.17
N VAL A 360 0.78 12.30 21.15
CA VAL A 360 1.98 13.05 20.74
C VAL A 360 1.72 14.53 20.91
N ASP A 361 2.67 15.22 21.54
CA ASP A 361 2.66 16.69 21.62
C ASP A 361 3.28 17.27 20.34
N LYS A 362 2.50 18.06 19.60
CA LYS A 362 2.88 18.59 18.29
C LYS A 362 4.13 19.49 18.37
N ASP A 363 4.31 20.19 19.49
CA ASP A 363 5.45 21.09 19.72
C ASP A 363 6.73 20.33 20.14
N GLY A 364 6.59 19.07 20.57
CA GLY A 364 7.70 18.21 20.99
C GLY A 364 8.47 17.60 19.81
N GLU A 365 7.80 17.25 18.72
CA GLU A 365 8.45 16.67 17.53
C GLU A 365 9.26 17.69 16.71
N GLU A 366 8.80 18.93 16.58
CA GLU A 366 9.60 19.98 15.90
C GLU A 366 10.90 20.24 16.66
N LYS A 367 10.86 20.26 18.00
CA LYS A 367 12.06 20.37 18.84
C LYS A 367 12.93 19.11 18.83
N ALA A 368 12.34 17.91 18.79
CA ALA A 368 13.09 16.65 18.71
C ALA A 368 13.83 16.48 17.37
N ARG A 369 13.25 17.00 16.27
CA ARG A 369 13.92 17.05 14.95
C ARG A 369 15.09 18.03 14.92
N GLU A 370 15.02 19.13 15.68
CA GLU A 370 16.14 20.07 15.86
C GLU A 370 17.20 19.57 16.86
N SER A 371 16.83 18.78 17.87
CA SER A 371 17.73 18.34 18.95
C SER A 371 18.51 17.04 18.67
N ASN A 372 18.37 16.42 17.49
CA ASN A 372 19.17 15.24 17.09
C ASN A 372 20.66 15.55 16.81
N LEU A 373 21.18 16.68 17.30
CA LEU A 373 22.60 17.02 17.29
C LEU A 373 23.26 16.94 18.68
N ASP A 374 22.52 16.95 19.78
CA ASP A 374 23.11 16.84 21.11
C ASP A 374 22.24 16.00 22.04
N GLY A 375 22.76 14.82 22.39
CA GLY A 375 22.09 13.86 23.26
C GLY A 375 21.94 14.39 24.69
N VAL A 376 20.80 15.02 24.99
CA VAL A 376 20.27 15.16 26.36
C VAL A 376 18.74 15.19 26.29
N SER A 377 18.10 14.29 27.03
CA SER A 377 16.65 14.24 27.24
C SER A 377 16.17 15.33 28.20
N SER A 378 15.04 16.01 27.92
CA SER A 378 14.20 16.61 28.97
C SER A 378 12.77 16.99 28.53
N GLN A 379 11.80 16.29 29.14
CA GLN A 379 10.52 16.69 29.77
C GLN A 379 9.40 17.53 29.07
N ARG A 380 8.19 16.89 29.08
CA ARG A 380 6.81 17.38 29.44
C ARG A 380 5.98 18.14 28.37
N SER A 381 4.64 18.00 28.23
CA SER A 381 3.59 17.20 28.93
C SER A 381 2.17 17.42 28.34
N LEU A 382 1.38 16.33 28.21
CA LEU A 382 -0.08 16.25 28.46
C LEU A 382 -0.33 14.89 29.13
N GLU A 383 -0.64 14.90 30.42
CA GLU A 383 -0.58 13.73 31.31
C GLU A 383 -1.86 12.86 31.25
N MET A 384 -1.75 11.69 30.63
CA MET A 384 -2.32 10.45 31.16
C MET A 384 -1.17 9.51 31.52
N THR A 385 -0.42 9.86 32.57
CA THR A 385 0.65 9.04 33.09
C THR A 385 0.10 8.03 34.10
N ASN A 386 0.39 6.75 33.91
CA ASN A 386 0.09 5.74 34.92
C ASN A 386 1.00 5.89 36.15
N ALA A 387 0.77 5.06 37.18
CA ALA A 387 1.51 5.09 38.45
C ALA A 387 3.05 4.96 38.30
N ASN A 388 3.54 4.58 37.11
CA ASN A 388 4.96 4.43 36.79
C ASN A 388 5.53 5.57 35.93
N GLY A 389 4.73 6.59 35.59
CA GLY A 389 5.18 7.77 34.82
C GLY A 389 5.18 7.60 33.29
N ASN A 390 4.62 6.52 32.75
CA ASN A 390 4.52 6.29 31.30
C ASN A 390 3.20 6.82 30.76
N VAL A 391 3.22 7.46 29.59
CA VAL A 391 2.02 7.89 28.86
C VAL A 391 1.24 6.65 28.44
N GLU A 392 0.00 6.52 28.88
CA GLU A 392 -0.86 5.42 28.48
C GLU A 392 -1.47 5.67 27.10
N PRO A 393 -1.45 4.67 26.21
CA PRO A 393 -2.12 4.80 24.94
C PRO A 393 -3.64 4.70 25.10
N VAL A 394 -4.33 5.44 24.25
CA VAL A 394 -5.78 5.55 24.20
C VAL A 394 -6.33 4.44 23.31
N ASP A 395 -7.51 3.91 23.67
CA ASP A 395 -8.22 2.94 22.83
C ASP A 395 -8.79 3.57 21.57
N PHE A 396 -8.96 2.75 20.53
CA PHE A 396 -9.57 3.12 19.25
C PHE A 396 -10.81 4.03 19.33
N ALA A 397 -11.74 3.76 20.24
CA ALA A 397 -12.99 4.52 20.36
C ALA A 397 -12.87 5.82 21.17
N ASN A 398 -11.72 6.04 21.82
CA ASN A 398 -11.53 7.11 22.80
C ASN A 398 -10.58 8.21 22.30
N VAL A 399 -10.18 8.16 21.01
CA VAL A 399 -9.37 9.22 20.40
C VAL A 399 -10.14 10.54 20.34
N GLU A 400 -9.45 11.65 20.57
CA GLU A 400 -10.03 12.99 20.59
C GLU A 400 -9.81 13.73 19.27
N LEU A 401 -10.84 14.45 18.82
CA LEU A 401 -10.75 15.25 17.60
C LEU A 401 -9.72 16.37 17.76
N GLY A 402 -8.78 16.44 16.81
CA GLY A 402 -7.72 17.47 16.79
C GLY A 402 -6.47 17.10 17.60
N GLN A 403 -6.46 15.97 18.30
CA GLN A 403 -5.29 15.45 19.00
C GLN A 403 -4.40 14.62 18.07
N TYR A 404 -3.09 14.67 18.29
CA TYR A 404 -2.09 13.89 17.55
C TYR A 404 -1.73 12.63 18.33
N TYR A 405 -1.57 11.53 17.59
CA TYR A 405 -1.22 10.23 18.15
C TYR A 405 -0.25 9.47 17.25
N GLU A 406 0.63 8.69 17.87
CA GLU A 406 1.36 7.60 17.23
C GLU A 406 0.51 6.32 17.31
N VAL A 407 0.45 5.58 16.19
CA VAL A 407 -0.36 4.35 16.10
C VAL A 407 0.44 3.17 16.65
N VAL A 408 -0.13 2.49 17.63
CA VAL A 408 0.38 1.27 18.26
C VAL A 408 -0.50 0.10 17.80
N VAL A 409 0.09 -1.03 17.41
CA VAL A 409 -0.65 -2.09 16.71
C VAL A 409 -0.38 -3.47 17.28
N THR A 410 -1.45 -4.20 17.54
CA THR A 410 -1.39 -5.63 17.87
C THR A 410 -2.03 -6.44 16.75
N THR A 411 -1.25 -7.30 16.09
CA THR A 411 -1.66 -7.99 14.86
C THR A 411 -1.89 -9.48 15.07
N PHE A 412 -2.66 -10.07 14.15
CA PHE A 412 -2.80 -11.53 14.04
C PHE A 412 -1.50 -12.24 13.68
N THR A 413 -0.44 -11.52 13.30
CA THR A 413 0.86 -12.07 12.91
C THR A 413 1.93 -12.00 14.01
N GLY A 414 1.52 -11.76 15.26
CA GLY A 414 2.40 -11.84 16.41
C GLY A 414 3.21 -10.58 16.67
N LEU A 415 2.72 -9.41 16.25
CA LEU A 415 3.20 -8.12 16.73
C LEU A 415 2.29 -7.67 17.88
N TYR A 416 2.85 -7.25 19.00
CA TYR A 416 2.10 -6.90 20.21
C TYR A 416 2.57 -5.56 20.75
N ARG A 417 1.68 -4.56 20.65
CA ARG A 417 1.85 -3.15 21.04
C ARG A 417 3.01 -2.47 20.34
#